data_AF-A0A1Z3MKW7-F1
#
_entry.id   AF-A0A1Z3MKW7-F1
#
_cell.length_a   1.000
_cell.length_b   1.000
_cell.length_c   1.000
_cell.angle_alpha   90.00
_cell.angle_beta   90.00
_cell.angle_gamma   90.00
#
_symmetry.space_group_name_H-M   'P 1'
#
loop_
_entity.id
_entity.type
_entity.pdbx_description
1 polymer ?
#
loop_
_entity_poly.entity_id
_entity_poly.type
_entity_poly.pdbx_seq_one_letter_code
_entity_poly.pdbx_strand_id
1 'polypeptide(L)'
;MSSVANVQATTLQPANELTPLTVRNAANPYTLEATLSKLRHFLTATKRTDAVELLEKAVKKASADKAYKDKMEDALLRGSTIECRDLFTDFGEYFEKPSTRFPFYPHHDSVNAIDTALFHIKLGYEQQAIDDFNFLHNDNS
;
A
#
# COMPACT_ATOMS: atom_id res chain seq x y z
N MET A 1 32.05 -18.16 -27.58
CA MET A 1 31.72 -17.45 -26.33
C MET A 1 30.39 -16.76 -26.53
N SER A 2 29.29 -17.32 -26.02
CA SER A 2 28.00 -16.63 -25.96
C SER A 2 27.44 -16.86 -24.56
N SER A 3 27.44 -15.79 -23.76
CA SER A 3 26.86 -15.74 -22.42
C SER A 3 25.38 -15.40 -22.57
N VAL A 4 24.50 -16.28 -22.11
CA VAL A 4 23.06 -16.02 -22.01
C VAL A 4 22.80 -15.53 -20.59
N ALA A 5 22.33 -14.28 -20.48
CA ALA A 5 21.92 -13.69 -19.22
C ALA A 5 20.72 -14.46 -18.65
N ASN A 6 20.91 -15.04 -17.47
CA ASN A 6 19.88 -15.76 -16.74
C ASN A 6 18.98 -14.74 -16.02
N VAL A 7 17.78 -14.49 -16.54
CA VAL A 7 16.75 -13.73 -15.82
C VAL A 7 16.07 -14.70 -14.86
N GLN A 8 16.42 -14.62 -13.57
CA GLN A 8 15.69 -15.37 -12.55
C GLN A 8 14.28 -14.78 -12.42
N ALA A 9 13.30 -15.51 -12.94
CA ALA A 9 11.90 -15.32 -12.57
C ALA A 9 11.75 -15.72 -11.11
N THR A 10 11.49 -14.76 -10.23
CA THR A 10 11.18 -15.04 -8.83
C THR A 10 9.81 -15.71 -8.77
N THR A 11 9.82 -17.03 -8.56
CA THR A 11 8.62 -17.83 -8.38
C THR A 11 7.91 -17.38 -7.09
N LEU A 12 6.71 -16.80 -7.21
CA LEU A 12 5.86 -16.50 -6.06
C LEU A 12 5.49 -17.82 -5.37
N GLN A 13 5.76 -17.92 -4.06
CA GLN A 13 5.44 -19.11 -3.29
C GLN A 13 3.92 -19.24 -3.10
N PRO A 14 3.36 -20.46 -3.16
CA PRO A 14 1.93 -20.69 -2.99
C PRO A 14 1.46 -20.38 -1.57
N ALA A 15 0.23 -19.89 -1.47
CA ALA A 15 -0.40 -19.36 -0.26
C ALA A 15 -0.32 -20.24 0.99
N ASN A 16 -0.35 -21.57 0.81
CA ASN A 16 -0.41 -22.54 1.89
C ASN A 16 0.92 -22.75 2.65
N GLU A 17 2.01 -22.11 2.23
CA GLU A 17 3.34 -22.27 2.84
C GLU A 17 3.85 -21.01 3.56
N LEU A 18 3.06 -19.93 3.59
CA LEU A 18 3.47 -18.67 4.21
C LEU A 18 3.28 -18.73 5.74
N THR A 19 4.39 -18.78 6.48
CA THR A 19 4.32 -18.65 7.94
C THR A 19 3.98 -17.20 8.34
N PRO A 20 3.35 -16.96 9.51
CA PRO A 20 3.07 -15.60 9.99
C PRO A 20 4.31 -14.71 10.09
N LEU A 21 5.49 -15.29 10.36
CA LEU A 21 6.76 -14.58 10.38
C LEU A 21 7.26 -14.24 8.97
N THR A 22 7.07 -15.14 7.99
CA THR A 22 7.40 -14.90 6.59
C THR A 22 6.53 -13.79 6.01
N VAL A 23 5.23 -13.77 6.35
CA VAL A 23 4.29 -12.70 5.96
C VAL A 23 4.70 -11.36 6.56
N ARG A 24 5.05 -11.33 7.85
CA ARG A 24 5.46 -10.09 8.54
C ARG A 24 6.76 -9.50 7.98
N ASN A 25 7.65 -10.35 7.48
CA ASN A 25 8.94 -9.94 6.92
C ASN A 25 8.95 -9.90 5.38
N ALA A 26 7.80 -10.07 4.73
CA ALA A 26 7.71 -10.05 3.28
C ALA A 26 8.05 -8.64 2.78
N ALA A 27 9.26 -8.48 2.26
CA ALA A 27 9.63 -7.31 1.50
C ALA A 27 8.68 -7.18 0.30
N ASN A 28 8.32 -5.96 -0.06
CA ASN A 28 7.51 -5.75 -1.25
C ASN A 28 8.27 -6.27 -2.47
N PRO A 29 7.72 -7.24 -3.23
CA PRO A 29 8.43 -7.83 -4.37
C PRO A 29 8.46 -6.91 -5.59
N TYR A 30 7.78 -5.76 -5.54
CA TYR A 30 7.65 -4.82 -6.63
C TYR A 30 8.57 -3.61 -6.49
N THR A 31 8.87 -2.97 -7.62
CA THR A 31 9.49 -1.64 -7.61
C THR A 31 8.54 -0.61 -7.01
N LEU A 32 9.05 0.56 -6.64
CA LEU A 32 8.20 1.67 -6.17
C LEU A 32 7.14 2.03 -7.22
N GLU A 33 7.52 2.13 -8.49
CA GLU A 33 6.59 2.45 -9.58
C GLU A 33 5.47 1.41 -9.71
N ALA A 34 5.83 0.13 -9.71
CA ALA A 34 4.86 -0.96 -9.79
C ALA A 34 3.94 -1.00 -8.55
N THR A 35 4.50 -0.75 -7.37
CA THR A 35 3.74 -0.64 -6.11
C THR A 35 2.72 0.50 -6.18
N LEU A 36 3.13 1.69 -6.62
CA LEU A 36 2.24 2.84 -6.75
C LEU A 36 1.14 2.59 -7.78
N SER A 37 1.46 1.93 -8.90
CA SER A 37 0.47 1.52 -9.91
C SER A 37 -0.57 0.56 -9.33
N LYS A 38 -0.12 -0.47 -8.59
CA LYS A 38 -1.00 -1.44 -7.93
C LYS A 38 -1.87 -0.81 -6.84
N LEU A 39 -1.30 0.10 -6.04
CA LEU A 39 -2.06 0.86 -5.05
C LEU A 39 -3.17 1.68 -5.71
N ARG A 40 -2.88 2.40 -6.80
CA ARG A 40 -3.90 3.15 -7.55
C ARG A 40 -5.01 2.23 -8.04
N HIS A 41 -4.64 1.10 -8.65
CA HIS A 41 -5.61 0.12 -9.13
C HIS A 41 -6.51 -0.38 -8.00
N PHE A 42 -5.93 -0.85 -6.91
CA PHE A 42 -6.67 -1.39 -5.76
C PHE A 42 -7.63 -0.35 -5.16
N LEU A 43 -7.14 0.85 -4.87
CA LEU A 43 -7.93 1.90 -4.21
C LEU A 43 -9.05 2.41 -5.13
N THR A 44 -8.80 2.50 -6.44
CA THR A 44 -9.83 2.86 -7.43
C THR A 44 -10.90 1.77 -7.52
N ALA A 45 -10.48 0.50 -7.62
CA ALA A 45 -11.38 -0.64 -7.76
C ALA A 45 -12.27 -0.86 -6.52
N THR A 46 -11.79 -0.45 -5.33
CA THR A 46 -12.52 -0.52 -4.06
C THR A 46 -13.26 0.79 -3.71
N LYS A 47 -13.34 1.74 -4.65
CA LYS A 47 -14.03 3.05 -4.51
C LYS A 47 -13.50 3.91 -3.34
N ARG A 48 -12.21 3.80 -3.00
CA ARG A 48 -11.55 4.57 -1.93
C ARG A 48 -10.94 5.87 -2.47
N THR A 49 -11.80 6.79 -2.92
CA THR A 49 -11.39 8.04 -3.58
C THR A 49 -10.45 8.89 -2.74
N ASP A 50 -10.74 9.07 -1.45
CA ASP A 50 -9.93 9.91 -0.55
C ASP A 50 -8.51 9.33 -0.37
N ALA A 51 -8.38 8.01 -0.38
CA ALA A 51 -7.11 7.32 -0.32
C ALA A 51 -6.31 7.50 -1.63
N VAL A 52 -6.98 7.49 -2.79
CA VAL A 52 -6.35 7.83 -4.08
C VAL A 52 -5.83 9.26 -4.05
N GLU A 53 -6.63 10.22 -3.59
CA GLU A 53 -6.20 11.62 -3.50
C GLU A 53 -5.00 11.82 -2.57
N LEU A 54 -4.99 11.14 -1.42
CA LEU A 54 -3.86 11.17 -0.50
C LEU A 54 -2.59 10.57 -1.13
N LEU A 55 -2.72 9.44 -1.83
CA LEU A 55 -1.61 8.82 -2.55
C LEU A 55 -1.04 9.77 -3.61
N GLU A 56 -1.89 10.44 -4.40
CA GLU A 56 -1.40 11.37 -5.42
C GLU A 56 -0.74 12.62 -4.83
N LYS A 57 -1.20 13.13 -3.67
CA LYS A 57 -0.51 14.20 -2.95
C LYS A 57 0.91 13.78 -2.56
N ALA A 58 1.06 12.57 -2.03
CA ALA A 58 2.36 12.02 -1.67
C ALA A 58 3.25 11.83 -2.91
N VAL A 59 2.72 11.28 -4.01
CA VAL A 59 3.48 11.09 -5.26
C VAL A 59 3.93 12.42 -5.84
N LYS A 60 3.04 13.43 -5.82
CA LYS A 60 3.38 14.79 -6.27
C LYS A 60 4.47 15.42 -5.42
N LYS A 61 4.48 15.20 -4.10
CA LYS A 61 5.58 15.68 -3.25
C LYS A 61 6.89 14.96 -3.57
N ALA A 62 6.85 13.64 -3.71
CA ALA A 62 8.02 12.82 -4.05
C ALA A 62 8.66 13.17 -5.41
N SER A 63 7.88 13.73 -6.36
CA SER A 63 8.44 14.17 -7.64
C SER A 63 9.26 15.47 -7.54
N ALA A 64 9.01 16.28 -6.51
CA ALA A 64 9.70 17.55 -6.27
C ALA A 64 10.73 17.49 -5.13
N ASP A 65 10.61 16.52 -4.23
CA ASP A 65 11.44 16.37 -3.04
C ASP A 65 12.08 14.98 -2.99
N LYS A 66 13.40 14.95 -3.21
CA LYS A 66 14.18 13.70 -3.20
C LYS A 66 14.18 13.04 -1.83
N ALA A 67 14.30 13.80 -0.74
CA ALA A 67 14.35 13.23 0.60
C ALA A 67 13.00 12.57 0.93
N TYR A 68 11.90 13.21 0.55
CA TYR A 68 10.57 12.63 0.67
C TYR A 68 10.38 11.40 -0.23
N LYS A 69 10.94 11.40 -1.45
CA LYS A 69 10.92 10.22 -2.33
C LYS A 69 11.65 9.03 -1.71
N ASP A 70 12.83 9.25 -1.14
CA ASP A 70 13.60 8.19 -0.48
C ASP A 70 12.80 7.62 0.72
N LYS A 71 12.19 8.51 1.53
CA LYS A 71 11.26 8.12 2.62
C LYS A 71 10.07 7.31 2.11
N MET A 72 9.45 7.72 1.00
CA MET A 72 8.35 6.99 0.37
C MET A 72 8.76 5.59 -0.07
N GLU A 73 9.92 5.46 -0.70
CA GLU A 73 10.42 4.16 -1.13
C GLU A 73 10.64 3.23 0.06
N ASP A 74 11.29 3.72 1.11
CA ASP A 74 11.51 2.95 2.33
C ASP A 74 10.19 2.53 2.97
N ALA A 75 9.25 3.46 3.16
CA ALA A 75 7.96 3.19 3.78
C ALA A 75 7.13 2.16 2.99
N LEU A 76 7.03 2.30 1.67
CA LEU A 76 6.15 1.43 0.85
C LEU A 76 6.78 0.08 0.52
N LEU A 77 8.11 -0.01 0.41
CA LEU A 77 8.77 -1.26 0.03
C LEU A 77 9.22 -2.09 1.24
N ARG A 78 9.66 -1.42 2.31
CA ARG A 78 10.34 -2.05 3.46
C ARG A 78 9.72 -1.68 4.81
N GLY A 79 8.89 -0.64 4.85
CA GLY A 79 8.30 -0.12 6.08
C GLY A 79 7.16 -0.97 6.65
N SER A 80 6.87 -0.70 7.92
CA SER A 80 5.69 -1.19 8.63
C SER A 80 4.52 -0.20 8.51
N THR A 81 3.40 -0.51 9.15
CA THR A 81 2.27 0.41 9.30
C THR A 81 2.68 1.75 9.92
N ILE A 82 3.70 1.79 10.80
CA ILE A 82 4.17 3.03 11.42
C ILE A 82 4.85 3.92 10.39
N GLU A 83 5.81 3.39 9.62
CA GLU A 83 6.49 4.16 8.56
C GLU A 83 5.52 4.57 7.45
N CYS A 84 4.52 3.73 7.14
CA CYS A 84 3.43 4.08 6.23
C CYS A 84 2.65 5.30 6.74
N ARG A 85 2.27 5.33 8.03
CA ARG A 85 1.59 6.50 8.64
C ARG A 85 2.47 7.75 8.69
N ASP A 86 3.74 7.58 9.04
CA ASP A 86 4.73 8.66 9.10
C ASP A 86 4.98 9.29 7.72
N LEU A 87 4.89 8.51 6.63
CA LEU A 87 4.95 9.04 5.28
C LEU A 87 3.85 10.07 5.02
N PHE A 88 2.62 9.79 5.46
CA PHE A 88 1.47 10.64 5.15
C PHE A 88 1.29 11.82 6.11
N THR A 89 2.08 11.92 7.19
CA THR A 89 1.91 12.97 8.20
C THR A 89 2.10 14.39 7.65
N ASP A 90 2.79 14.52 6.51
CA ASP A 90 2.91 15.78 5.78
C ASP A 90 1.58 16.32 5.21
N PHE A 91 0.51 15.53 5.22
CA PHE A 91 -0.81 15.88 4.71
C PHE A 91 -1.93 15.80 5.75
N GLY A 92 -1.59 15.53 7.02
CA GLY A 92 -2.55 15.41 8.10
C GLY A 92 -1.96 14.73 9.34
N GLU A 93 -2.69 14.79 10.45
CA GLU A 93 -2.20 14.25 11.72
C GLU A 93 -2.75 12.84 11.97
N TYR A 94 -1.99 11.81 11.56
CA TYR A 94 -2.43 10.40 11.60
C TYR A 94 -1.99 9.64 12.87
N PHE A 95 -1.25 10.31 13.75
CA PHE A 95 -0.89 9.83 15.09
C PHE A 95 -1.72 10.48 16.20
N GLU A 96 -2.58 11.44 15.85
CA GLU A 96 -3.46 12.09 16.81
C GLU A 96 -4.48 11.11 17.41
N LYS A 97 -4.96 11.48 18.60
CA LYS A 97 -6.04 10.74 19.23
C LYS A 97 -7.33 10.91 18.43
N PRO A 98 -8.25 9.93 18.49
CA PRO A 98 -9.55 10.06 17.84
C PRO A 98 -10.24 11.36 18.27
N SER A 99 -10.87 12.03 17.30
CA SER A 99 -11.68 13.21 17.55
C SER A 99 -12.80 12.86 18.54
N THR A 100 -13.14 13.80 19.42
CA THR A 100 -14.30 13.66 20.32
C THR A 100 -15.63 13.91 19.63
N ARG A 101 -15.61 14.32 18.34
CA ARG A 101 -16.78 14.62 17.51
C ARG A 101 -16.67 13.89 16.17
N PHE A 102 -17.82 13.50 15.62
CA PHE A 102 -17.88 12.82 14.33
C PHE A 102 -17.36 13.73 13.18
N PRO A 103 -16.58 13.21 12.21
CA PRO A 103 -16.04 11.84 12.17
C PRO A 103 -14.92 11.66 13.22
N PHE A 104 -14.99 10.55 13.96
CA PHE A 104 -14.07 10.28 15.07
C PHE A 104 -12.63 10.00 14.60
N TYR A 105 -12.46 9.60 13.34
CA TYR A 105 -11.15 9.26 12.74
C TYR A 105 -10.99 9.93 11.37
N PRO A 106 -10.99 11.28 11.31
CA PRO A 106 -11.11 12.03 10.05
C PRO A 106 -9.98 11.73 9.06
N HIS A 107 -8.86 11.20 9.54
CA HIS A 107 -7.65 10.97 8.75
C HIS A 107 -7.23 9.49 8.72
N HIS A 108 -7.68 8.63 9.64
CA HIS A 108 -7.17 7.25 9.65
C HIS A 108 -7.65 6.40 8.47
N ASP A 109 -8.85 6.66 7.92
CA ASP A 109 -9.47 5.76 6.95
C ASP A 109 -8.69 5.69 5.63
N SER A 110 -8.16 6.81 5.14
CA SER A 110 -7.37 6.83 3.90
C SER A 110 -6.03 6.11 4.05
N VAL A 111 -5.31 6.36 5.16
CA VAL A 111 -4.03 5.69 5.41
C VAL A 111 -4.23 4.21 5.71
N ASN A 112 -5.28 3.83 6.45
CA ASN A 112 -5.62 2.44 6.68
C ASN A 112 -6.00 1.71 5.38
N ALA A 113 -6.69 2.38 4.45
CA ALA A 113 -7.00 1.83 3.14
C ALA A 113 -5.71 1.57 2.33
N ILE A 114 -4.76 2.51 2.34
CA ILE A 114 -3.45 2.35 1.69
C ILE A 114 -2.64 1.22 2.33
N ASP A 115 -2.57 1.16 3.66
CA ASP A 115 -1.83 0.12 4.39
C ASP A 115 -2.42 -1.28 4.14
N THR A 116 -3.75 -1.40 4.16
CA THR A 116 -4.47 -2.64 3.82
C THR A 116 -4.22 -3.06 2.37
N ALA A 117 -4.30 -2.13 1.41
CA ALA A 117 -4.01 -2.42 0.02
C ALA A 117 -2.56 -2.90 -0.16
N LEU A 118 -1.61 -2.23 0.50
CA LEU A 118 -0.19 -2.59 0.46
C LEU A 118 0.05 -4.00 1.02
N PHE A 119 -0.65 -4.38 2.08
CA PHE A 119 -0.60 -5.74 2.64
C PHE A 119 -1.03 -6.79 1.61
N HIS A 120 -2.18 -6.61 0.95
CA HIS A 120 -2.66 -7.56 -0.06
C HIS A 120 -1.77 -7.63 -1.30
N ILE A 121 -1.21 -6.48 -1.72
CA ILE A 121 -0.25 -6.39 -2.83
C ILE A 121 1.02 -7.18 -2.50
N LYS A 122 1.61 -6.97 -1.30
CA LYS A 122 2.82 -7.69 -0.86
C LYS A 122 2.64 -9.21 -0.85
N LEU A 123 1.42 -9.67 -0.57
CA LEU A 123 1.07 -11.09 -0.54
C LEU A 123 0.61 -11.66 -1.89
N GLY A 124 0.43 -10.84 -2.91
CA GLY A 124 -0.04 -11.29 -4.23
C GLY A 124 -1.52 -11.65 -4.29
N TYR A 125 -2.34 -11.22 -3.32
CA TYR A 125 -3.79 -11.47 -3.27
C TYR A 125 -4.62 -10.25 -3.68
N GLU A 126 -4.02 -9.30 -4.41
CA GLU A 126 -4.65 -8.01 -4.72
C GLU A 126 -6.03 -8.17 -5.38
N GLN A 127 -6.19 -9.06 -6.35
CA GLN A 127 -7.46 -9.21 -7.07
C GLN A 127 -8.54 -9.82 -6.16
N GLN A 128 -8.22 -10.90 -5.44
CA GLN A 128 -9.16 -11.53 -4.53
C GLN A 128 -9.61 -10.56 -3.43
N ALA A 129 -8.69 -9.76 -2.88
CA ALA A 129 -9.03 -8.77 -1.86
C ALA A 129 -9.91 -7.63 -2.40
N ILE A 130 -9.74 -7.22 -3.67
CA ILE A 130 -10.65 -6.28 -4.34
C ILE A 130 -12.06 -6.89 -4.45
N ASP A 131 -12.14 -8.13 -4.93
CA ASP A 131 -13.40 -8.82 -5.16
C ASP A 131 -14.16 -9.01 -3.83
N ASP A 132 -13.47 -9.50 -2.78
CA ASP A 132 -14.03 -9.69 -1.44
C ASP A 132 -14.50 -8.37 -0.84
N PHE A 133 -13.70 -7.29 -0.99
CA PHE A 133 -14.06 -5.97 -0.49
C PHE A 133 -15.34 -5.46 -1.18
N ASN A 134 -15.40 -5.56 -2.51
CA ASN A 134 -16.54 -5.08 -3.29
C ASN A 134 -17.80 -5.87 -2.98
N PHE A 135 -17.71 -7.20 -2.90
CA PHE A 135 -18.82 -8.05 -2.49
C PHE A 135 -19.39 -7.63 -1.13
N LEU A 136 -18.53 -7.36 -0.15
CA LEU A 136 -18.96 -7.03 1.21
C LEU A 136 -19.50 -5.60 1.36
N HIS A 137 -18.96 -4.63 0.62
CA HIS A 137 -19.19 -3.20 0.90
C HIS A 137 -19.85 -2.42 -0.22
N ASN A 138 -19.67 -2.83 -1.48
CA ASN A 138 -20.03 -2.02 -2.65
C ASN A 138 -21.16 -2.63 -3.50
N ASP A 139 -21.35 -3.94 -3.46
CA ASP A 139 -22.35 -4.65 -4.27
C ASP A 139 -23.65 -4.97 -3.49
N ASN A 140 -23.60 -4.88 -2.16
CA ASN A 140 -24.74 -5.10 -1.26
C ASN A 140 -25.49 -3.80 -0.87
N SER A 141 -25.17 -2.67 -1.54
CA SER A 141 -25.73 -1.33 -1.26
C SER A 141 -26.62 -0.84 -2.38
#